data_AF-A0A1R3U270-F1
#
_entry.id   AF-A0A1R3U270-F1
#
_cell.length_a   1.000
_cell.length_b   1.000
_cell.length_c   1.000
_cell.angle_alpha   90.00
_cell.angle_beta   90.00
_cell.angle_gamma   90.00
#
_symmetry.space_group_name_H-M   'P 1'
#
loop_
_entity.id
_entity.type
_entity.pdbx_description
1 polymer ?
#
loop_
_entity_poly.entity_id
_entity_poly.type
_entity_poly.pdbx_seq_one_letter_code
_entity_poly.pdbx_strand_id
1 'polypeptide(L)' 'MNTFEKSQQFDSWLKARKDTKGKVRILHRITAAENGNFGDWKPVGEDVSEMRLISDRDIACITRAEAKRFTCC' A
#
# COMPACT_ATOMS: atom_id res chain seq x y z
N MET A 1 -4.34 -15.72 -4.10
CA MET A 1 -4.40 -15.00 -2.81
C MET A 1 -3.05 -14.36 -2.59
N ASN A 2 -2.98 -13.03 -2.58
CA ASN A 2 -1.74 -12.30 -2.35
C ASN A 2 -1.60 -12.03 -0.85
N THR A 3 -0.43 -12.25 -0.28
CA THR A 3 -0.20 -12.03 1.15
C THR A 3 0.43 -10.66 1.34
N PHE A 4 -0.25 -9.78 2.07
CA PHE A 4 0.26 -8.46 2.43
C PHE A 4 0.69 -8.43 3.89
N GLU A 5 1.90 -7.94 4.13
CA GLU A 5 2.45 -7.73 5.45
C GLU A 5 2.73 -6.25 5.66
N LYS A 6 2.32 -5.73 6.81
CA LYS A 6 2.57 -4.34 7.17
C LYS A 6 3.77 -4.24 8.10
N SER A 7 4.67 -3.31 7.79
CA SER A 7 5.76 -2.97 8.69
C SER A 7 5.23 -2.24 9.94
N GLN A 8 5.96 -2.31 11.05
CA GLN A 8 5.63 -1.55 12.26
C GLN A 8 5.75 -0.03 12.04
N GLN A 9 6.65 0.40 11.13
CA GLN A 9 6.80 1.80 10.75
C GLN A 9 5.57 2.29 9.98
N PHE A 10 5.07 1.50 9.04
CA PHE A 10 3.85 1.79 8.30
C PHE A 10 2.64 1.88 9.22
N ASP A 11 2.46 0.92 10.13
CA ASP A 11 1.34 0.91 11.07
C ASP A 11 1.38 2.16 12.00
N SER A 12 2.56 2.53 12.47
CA SER A 12 2.77 3.73 13.29
C SER A 12 2.48 5.02 12.50
N TRP A 13 2.99 5.12 11.27
CA TRP A 13 2.76 6.26 10.39
C TRP A 13 1.27 6.40 10.02
N LEU A 14 0.61 5.28 9.71
CA LEU A 14 -0.82 5.26 9.39
C LEU A 14 -1.65 5.69 10.60
N LYS A 15 -1.28 5.26 11.81
CA LYS A 15 -1.92 5.70 13.06
C LYS A 15 -1.69 7.19 13.33
N ALA A 16 -0.49 7.71 13.08
CA ALA A 16 -0.13 9.10 13.32
C ALA A 16 -0.80 10.11 12.37
N ARG A 17 -1.24 9.69 11.17
CA ARG A 17 -1.98 10.59 10.26
C ARG A 17 -3.26 11.11 10.91
N LYS A 18 -3.57 12.41 10.75
CA LYS A 18 -4.84 12.99 11.22
C LYS A 18 -6.02 12.75 10.25
N ASP A 19 -5.70 12.49 8.99
CA ASP A 19 -6.70 12.31 7.94
C ASP A 19 -7.29 10.89 7.93
N THR A 20 -8.46 10.74 8.55
CA THR A 20 -9.21 9.47 8.61
C THR A 20 -9.68 9.00 7.24
N LYS A 21 -10.05 9.92 6.33
CA LYS A 21 -10.53 9.54 4.99
C LYS A 21 -9.40 8.94 4.16
N GLY A 22 -8.22 9.56 4.19
CA GLY A 22 -7.01 9.03 3.58
C GLY A 22 -6.63 7.65 4.13
N LYS A 23 -6.71 7.44 5.47
CA LYS A 23 -6.46 6.12 6.08
C LYS A 23 -7.38 5.03 5.54
N VAL A 24 -8.69 5.30 5.50
CA VAL A 24 -9.67 4.33 5.01
C VAL A 24 -9.41 3.99 3.54
N ARG A 25 -9.04 4.98 2.72
CA ARG A 25 -8.71 4.76 1.31
C ARG A 25 -7.46 3.91 1.11
N ILE A 26 -6.41 4.13 1.91
CA ILE A 26 -5.20 3.30 1.91
C ILE A 26 -5.55 1.85 2.25
N LEU A 27 -6.26 1.63 3.35
CA LEU A 27 -6.67 0.29 3.78
C LEU A 27 -7.52 -0.40 2.73
N HIS A 28 -8.49 0.30 2.16
CA HIS A 28 -9.35 -0.23 1.10
C HIS A 28 -8.55 -0.61 -0.16
N ARG A 29 -7.51 0.15 -0.52
CA ARG A 29 -6.64 -0.20 -1.65
C ARG A 29 -5.79 -1.44 -1.35
N ILE A 30 -5.25 -1.56 -0.15
CA ILE A 30 -4.50 -2.76 0.27
C ILE A 30 -5.41 -3.98 0.20
N THR A 31 -6.62 -3.92 0.75
CA THR A 31 -7.59 -5.01 0.68
C THR A 31 -8.01 -5.34 -0.76
N ALA A 32 -8.11 -4.34 -1.64
CA ALA A 32 -8.33 -4.60 -3.06
C ALA A 32 -7.15 -5.35 -3.69
N ALA A 33 -5.91 -4.97 -3.36
CA ALA A 33 -4.69 -5.60 -3.87
C ALA A 33 -4.49 -7.04 -3.33
N GLU A 34 -4.88 -7.32 -2.09
CA GLU A 34 -4.95 -8.67 -1.51
C GLU A 34 -5.82 -9.60 -2.36
N ASN A 35 -6.94 -9.05 -2.86
CA ASN A 35 -7.87 -9.71 -3.77
C ASN A 35 -7.41 -9.72 -5.25
N GLY A 36 -6.22 -9.19 -5.55
CA GLY A 36 -5.66 -9.14 -6.90
C GLY A 36 -5.97 -7.87 -7.70
N ASN A 37 -6.66 -6.90 -7.10
CA ASN A 37 -7.04 -5.63 -7.73
C ASN A 37 -6.11 -4.48 -7.32
N PHE A 38 -4.90 -4.46 -7.88
CA PHE A 38 -3.86 -3.48 -7.57
C PHE A 38 -4.19 -2.04 -8.03
N GLY A 39 -4.99 -1.89 -9.09
CA GLY A 39 -5.32 -0.57 -9.64
C GLY A 39 -4.13 0.05 -10.38
N ASP A 40 -3.90 1.35 -10.16
CA ASP A 40 -2.76 2.08 -10.75
C ASP A 40 -1.49 1.82 -9.93
N TRP A 41 -0.59 1.02 -10.48
CA TRP A 41 0.67 0.65 -9.85
C TRP A 41 1.82 0.61 -10.85
N LYS A 42 3.03 0.90 -10.37
CA LYS A 42 4.27 0.81 -11.18
C LYS A 42 5.43 0.27 -10.35
N PRO A 43 6.32 -0.56 -10.93
CA PRO A 43 7.59 -0.88 -10.31
C PRO A 43 8.49 0.36 -10.28
N VAL A 44 9.15 0.61 -9.16
CA VAL A 44 10.11 1.72 -8.98
C VAL A 44 11.51 1.25 -8.58
N GLY A 45 11.72 -0.06 -8.44
CA GLY A 45 13.01 -0.69 -8.18
C GLY A 45 12.92 -2.21 -8.36
N GLU A 46 14.00 -2.93 -8.07
CA GLU A 46 14.09 -4.39 -8.31
C GLU A 46 13.01 -5.19 -7.56
N ASP A 47 12.71 -4.81 -6.32
CA ASP A 47 11.68 -5.48 -5.51
C ASP A 47 10.54 -4.55 -5.12
N VAL A 48 10.51 -3.31 -5.60
CA VAL A 48 9.69 -2.26 -5.01
C VAL A 48 8.66 -1.76 -6.02
N SER A 49 7.40 -1.77 -5.62
CA SER A 49 6.26 -1.31 -6.42
C SER A 49 5.51 -0.19 -5.71
N GLU A 50 5.18 0.87 -6.43
CA GLU A 50 4.33 1.95 -5.95
C GLU A 50 2.89 1.74 -6.41
N MET A 51 1.94 1.80 -5.49
CA MET A 51 0.52 1.95 -5.80
C MET A 51 0.09 3.40 -5.61
N ARG A 52 -0.61 3.94 -6.60
CA ARG A 52 -1.14 5.30 -6.60
C ARG A 52 -2.57 5.34 -6.06
N LEU A 53 -2.82 6.31 -5.19
CA LEU A 53 -4.13 6.62 -4.65
C LEU A 53 -4.65 7.92 -5.29
N ILE A 54 -5.75 7.82 -6.04
CA ILE A 54 -6.25 8.89 -6.92
C ILE A 54 -6.81 10.12 -6.17
N SER A 55 -7.15 10.01 -4.89
CA SER A 55 -8.10 10.95 -4.28
C SER A 55 -7.60 11.81 -3.13
N ASP A 56 -6.36 11.67 -2.65
CA ASP A 56 -5.75 12.61 -1.72
C ASP A 56 -4.28 12.79 -2.09
N ARG A 57 -3.86 14.04 -2.31
CA ARG A 57 -2.52 14.41 -2.82
C ARG A 57 -1.42 13.62 -2.09
N ASP A 58 -0.66 12.84 -2.85
CA ASP A 58 0.68 12.31 -2.52
C ASP A 58 0.77 11.20 -1.46
N ILE A 59 -0.11 10.20 -1.49
CA ILE A 59 0.11 8.96 -0.74
C ILE A 59 0.47 7.82 -1.68
N ALA A 60 1.76 7.55 -1.82
CA ALA A 60 2.27 6.34 -2.47
C ALA A 60 2.38 5.22 -1.43
N CYS A 61 1.72 4.09 -1.67
CA CYS A 61 2.00 2.87 -0.91
C CYS A 61 3.10 2.10 -1.63
N ILE A 62 4.22 1.90 -0.94
CA ILE A 62 5.40 1.21 -1.47
C ILE A 62 5.34 -0.24 -0.98
N THR A 63 5.28 -1.18 -1.90
CA THR A 63 5.25 -2.62 -1.62
C THR A 63 6.55 -3.28 -2.05
N ARG A 64 7.16 -4.08 -1.17
CA ARG A 64 8.24 -5.00 -1.55
C ARG A 64 7.64 -6.31 -2.05
N ALA A 65 7.81 -6.64 -3.32
CA ALA A 65 7.20 -7.78 -4.00
C ALA A 65 8.20 -8.94 -4.16
N GLU A 66 8.13 -9.93 -3.28
CA GLU A 66 8.96 -11.14 -3.35
C GLU A 66 8.04 -12.35 -3.53
N ALA A 67 8.07 -12.99 -4.71
CA ALA A 67 7.30 -14.19 -5.08
C ALA A 67 5.92 -14.36 -4.38
N LYS A 68 5.00 -13.39 -4.59
CA LYS A 68 3.61 -13.29 -4.06
C LYS A 68 3.43 -12.77 -2.62
N ARG A 69 4.52 -12.38 -1.94
CA ARG A 69 4.49 -11.68 -0.65
C ARG A 69 4.76 -10.20 -0.85
N PHE A 70 3.87 -9.35 -0.35
CA PHE A 70 3.94 -7.90 -0.48
C PHE A 70 4.15 -7.26 0.89
N THR A 71 5.25 -6.56 1.12
CA THR A 71 5.48 -5.85 2.39
C THR A 71 5.28 -4.35 2.22
N CYS A 72 4.38 -3.74 2.98
CA CYS A 72 4.17 -2.29 2.98
C CYS A 72 5.18 -1.65 3.93
N CYS A 73 6.13 -0.88 3.39
CA CYS A 73 7.16 -0.18 4.15
C CYS A 73 6.64 1.09 4.80
#